data_AF-A0A4V1R156-F1
#
_entry.id   AF-A0A4V1R156-F1
#
_cell.length_a   1.000
_cell.length_b   1.000
_cell.length_c   1.000
_cell.angle_alpha   90.00
_cell.angle_beta   90.00
_cell.angle_gamma   90.00
#
_symmetry.space_group_name_H-M   'P 1'
#
loop_
_entity.id
_entity.type
_entity.pdbx_description
1 polymer ?
#
loop_
_entity_poly.entity_id
_entity_poly.type
_entity_poly.pdbx_seq_one_letter_code
_entity_poly.pdbx_strand_id
1 'polypeptide(L)'
;MGANMRSIAQQAGMTTGAIYRYFSDKNALFEALVSPAIYDFKDWFETFAHRQLEMLDINVALPGFMATEKALLQFVAHIYAHFDVFDLLVNCSAGSSLANYIDSLIEFDISSTQAYLERMEQLGMLQQSSPNRYIPILIKQSYKQILEIVVSRMSHEEAREYMQLLIPFLYAGWSSIMGGKRYE
;
A
#
# COMPACT_ATOMS: atom_id res chain seq x y z
N MET A 1 -17.62 17.51 2.19
CA MET A 1 -17.31 18.92 2.52
C MET A 1 -15.80 19.07 2.56
N GLY A 2 -15.19 19.78 1.61
CA GLY A 2 -13.74 19.99 1.59
C GLY A 2 -13.33 21.13 2.53
N ALA A 3 -12.24 20.96 3.27
CA ALA A 3 -11.65 22.04 4.06
C ALA A 3 -11.19 23.20 3.15
N ASN A 4 -11.29 24.44 3.61
CA ASN A 4 -10.73 25.61 2.92
C ASN A 4 -9.66 26.28 3.80
N MET A 5 -8.80 27.11 3.21
CA MET A 5 -7.66 27.72 3.92
C MET A 5 -8.10 28.58 5.12
N ARG A 6 -9.28 29.19 5.06
CA ARG A 6 -9.82 30.00 6.17
C ARG A 6 -10.21 29.13 7.35
N SER A 7 -10.92 28.02 7.12
CA SER A 7 -11.33 27.11 8.19
C SER A 7 -10.11 26.44 8.85
N ILE A 8 -9.10 26.07 8.06
CA ILE A 8 -7.85 25.50 8.56
C ILE A 8 -7.12 26.53 9.44
N ALA A 9 -6.98 27.77 8.97
CA ALA A 9 -6.35 28.84 9.75
C ALA A 9 -7.05 29.08 11.09
N GLN A 10 -8.38 29.13 11.08
CA GLN A 10 -9.16 29.32 12.30
C GLN A 10 -8.96 28.17 13.30
N GLN A 11 -8.97 26.92 12.84
CA GLN A 11 -8.72 25.75 13.71
C GLN A 11 -7.29 25.72 14.25
N ALA A 12 -6.31 26.20 13.47
CA ALA A 12 -4.93 26.33 13.89
C ALA A 12 -4.66 27.55 14.79
N GLY A 13 -5.67 28.36 15.13
CA GLY A 13 -5.49 29.59 15.90
C GLY A 13 -4.71 30.69 15.16
N MET A 14 -4.68 30.63 13.82
CA MET A 14 -3.93 31.53 12.94
C MET A 14 -4.87 32.40 12.09
N THR A 15 -4.36 33.53 11.60
CA THR A 15 -5.04 34.25 10.51
C THR A 15 -4.79 33.55 9.19
N THR A 16 -5.75 33.65 8.25
CA THR A 16 -5.58 33.09 6.91
C THR A 16 -4.34 33.65 6.20
N GLY A 17 -4.08 34.96 6.35
CA GLY A 17 -2.85 35.58 5.82
C GLY A 17 -1.57 35.04 6.44
N ALA A 18 -1.58 34.64 7.71
CA ALA A 18 -0.42 34.05 8.35
C ALA A 18 -0.07 32.66 7.78
N ILE A 19 -1.06 31.84 7.41
CA ILE A 19 -0.84 30.55 6.74
C ILE A 19 -0.28 30.77 5.33
N TYR A 20 -0.79 31.74 4.58
CA TYR A 20 -0.32 32.02 3.21
C TYR A 20 1.14 32.47 3.12
N ARG A 21 1.77 32.87 4.24
CA ARG A 21 3.22 33.12 4.30
C ARG A 21 4.06 31.84 4.19
N TYR A 22 3.49 30.69 4.53
CA TYR A 22 4.16 29.39 4.50
C TYR A 22 3.70 28.53 3.32
N PHE A 23 2.43 28.63 2.92
CA PHE A 23 1.84 27.79 1.87
C PHE A 23 1.06 28.64 0.88
N SER A 24 1.41 28.61 -0.40
CA SER A 24 0.76 29.41 -1.45
C SER A 24 -0.74 29.12 -1.60
N ASP A 25 -1.12 27.88 -1.34
CA ASP A 25 -2.48 27.38 -1.48
C ASP A 25 -2.67 26.09 -0.65
N LYS A 26 -3.86 25.52 -0.75
CA LYS A 26 -4.23 24.28 -0.04
C LYS A 26 -3.44 23.07 -0.54
N ASN A 27 -3.05 23.03 -1.81
CA ASN A 27 -2.27 21.93 -2.37
C ASN A 27 -0.85 21.94 -1.80
N ALA A 28 -0.21 23.10 -1.73
CA ALA A 28 1.11 23.26 -1.11
C ALA A 28 1.11 22.84 0.38
N LEU A 29 0.05 23.17 1.11
CA LEU A 29 -0.13 22.70 2.50
C LEU A 29 -0.30 21.17 2.55
N PHE A 30 -1.13 20.60 1.67
CA PHE A 30 -1.35 19.16 1.60
C PHE A 30 -0.04 18.40 1.29
N GLU A 31 0.71 18.84 0.27
CA GLU A 31 2.00 18.27 -0.08
C GLU A 31 2.98 18.34 1.10
N ALA A 32 3.06 19.47 1.80
CA ALA A 32 3.98 19.61 2.93
C ALA A 32 3.67 18.65 4.09
N LEU A 33 2.39 18.31 4.29
CA LEU A 33 1.96 17.34 5.31
C LEU A 33 2.23 15.90 4.88
N VAL A 34 1.99 15.59 3.61
CA VAL A 34 2.00 14.20 3.12
C VAL A 34 3.38 13.75 2.64
N SER A 35 4.14 14.63 2.00
CA SER A 35 5.41 14.32 1.33
C SER A 35 6.42 13.56 2.20
N PRO A 36 6.67 13.94 3.47
CA PRO A 36 7.68 13.25 4.28
C PRO A 36 7.37 11.75 4.48
N ALA A 37 6.12 11.40 4.78
CA ALA A 37 5.76 10.00 5.02
C ALA A 37 5.70 9.17 3.73
N ILE A 38 5.34 9.78 2.59
CA ILE A 38 5.24 9.03 1.32
C ILE A 38 6.61 8.70 0.72
N TYR A 39 7.65 9.52 0.93
CA TYR A 39 8.99 9.21 0.45
C TYR A 39 9.58 7.99 1.17
N ASP A 40 9.48 7.95 2.50
CA ASP A 40 9.95 6.82 3.32
C ASP A 40 9.20 5.54 2.95
N PHE A 41 7.89 5.65 2.71
CA PHE A 41 7.06 4.51 2.33
C PHE A 41 7.43 3.94 0.95
N LYS A 42 7.66 4.81 -0.04
CA LYS A 42 8.02 4.38 -1.39
C LYS A 42 9.36 3.65 -1.39
N ASP A 43 10.38 4.18 -0.72
CA ASP A 43 11.70 3.56 -0.63
C ASP A 43 11.65 2.19 0.05
N TRP A 44 10.90 2.10 1.17
CA TRP A 44 10.66 0.83 1.85
C TRP A 44 9.96 -0.19 0.93
N PHE A 45 8.96 0.26 0.17
CA PHE A 45 8.19 -0.59 -0.74
C PHE A 45 9.05 -1.12 -1.90
N GLU A 46 9.80 -0.23 -2.57
CA GLU A 46 10.71 -0.59 -3.65
C GLU A 46 11.81 -1.55 -3.16
N THR A 47 12.39 -1.27 -1.99
CA THR A 47 13.38 -2.15 -1.35
C THR A 47 12.83 -3.54 -1.05
N PHE A 48 11.59 -3.61 -0.57
CA PHE A 48 10.92 -4.89 -0.30
C PHE A 48 10.70 -5.69 -1.59
N ALA A 49 10.17 -5.05 -2.64
CA ALA A 49 9.94 -5.68 -3.95
C ALA A 49 11.26 -6.19 -4.58
N HIS A 50 12.31 -5.38 -4.55
CA HIS A 50 13.64 -5.77 -5.06
C HIS A 50 14.22 -6.96 -4.30
N ARG A 51 14.18 -6.94 -2.95
CA ARG A 51 14.68 -8.06 -2.14
C ARG A 51 13.93 -9.36 -2.44
N GLN A 52 12.62 -9.31 -2.65
CA GLN A 52 11.83 -10.49 -3.00
C GLN A 52 12.28 -11.11 -4.32
N LEU A 53 12.59 -10.28 -5.32
CA LEU A 53 13.11 -10.74 -6.60
C LEU A 53 14.52 -11.32 -6.47
N GLU A 54 15.44 -10.66 -5.75
CA GLU A 54 16.80 -11.17 -5.49
C GLU A 54 16.79 -12.52 -4.76
N MET A 55 15.85 -12.71 -3.83
CA MET A 55 15.71 -13.97 -3.10
C MET A 55 15.33 -15.15 -4.00
N LEU A 56 14.64 -14.93 -5.12
CA LEU A 56 14.40 -15.99 -6.11
C LEU A 56 15.68 -16.43 -6.81
N ASP A 57 16.59 -15.51 -7.10
CA ASP A 57 17.84 -15.82 -7.82
C ASP A 57 18.83 -16.64 -6.97
N ILE A 58 18.75 -16.53 -5.64
CA ILE A 58 19.48 -17.38 -4.70
C ILE A 58 18.73 -18.66 -4.32
N ASN A 59 17.67 -19.01 -5.06
CA ASN A 59 16.88 -20.24 -4.96
C ASN A 59 16.26 -20.46 -3.57
N VAL A 60 15.90 -19.37 -2.87
CA VAL A 60 15.11 -19.45 -1.65
C VAL A 60 13.66 -19.74 -2.07
N ALA A 61 13.03 -20.70 -1.39
CA ALA A 61 11.65 -21.10 -1.66
C ALA A 61 10.67 -19.90 -1.64
N LEU A 62 9.51 -20.09 -2.27
CA LEU A 62 8.39 -19.14 -2.19
C LEU A 62 8.15 -18.66 -0.75
N PRO A 63 7.86 -17.37 -0.52
CA PRO A 63 7.54 -16.87 0.80
C PRO A 63 6.38 -17.67 1.39
N GLY A 64 6.64 -18.41 2.46
CA GLY A 64 5.59 -19.10 3.19
C GLY A 64 4.63 -18.12 3.88
N PHE A 65 3.52 -18.64 4.39
CA PHE A 65 2.50 -17.86 5.10
C PHE A 65 3.09 -16.87 6.11
N MET A 66 3.99 -17.33 6.99
CA MET A 66 4.60 -16.50 8.05
C MET A 66 5.39 -15.29 7.50
N ALA A 67 6.06 -15.45 6.35
CA ALA A 67 6.78 -14.35 5.72
C ALA A 67 5.80 -13.33 5.12
N THR A 68 4.74 -13.81 4.48
CA THR A 68 3.66 -12.98 3.91
C THR A 68 2.91 -12.21 5.00
N GLU A 69 2.53 -12.90 6.08
CA GLU A 69 1.87 -12.32 7.24
C GLU A 69 2.73 -11.20 7.85
N LYS A 70 4.02 -11.47 8.09
CA LYS A 70 4.94 -10.48 8.61
C LYS A 70 5.04 -9.24 7.71
N ALA A 71 5.13 -9.42 6.39
CA ALA A 71 5.21 -8.31 5.44
C ALA A 71 3.94 -7.43 5.47
N LEU A 72 2.76 -8.05 5.44
CA LEU A 72 1.49 -7.31 5.52
C LEU A 72 1.30 -6.60 6.87
N LEU A 73 1.70 -7.22 7.98
CA LEU A 73 1.67 -6.57 9.29
C LEU A 73 2.66 -5.41 9.39
N GLN A 74 3.84 -5.50 8.79
CA GLN A 74 4.80 -4.40 8.71
C GLN A 74 4.26 -3.23 7.88
N PHE A 75 3.59 -3.54 6.77
CA PHE A 75 2.91 -2.55 5.94
C PHE A 75 1.82 -1.80 6.74
N VAL A 76 0.96 -2.54 7.44
CA VAL A 76 -0.08 -1.93 8.30
C VAL A 76 0.53 -1.14 9.46
N ALA A 77 1.62 -1.63 10.08
CA ALA A 77 2.33 -0.90 11.12
C ALA A 77 2.88 0.45 10.62
N HIS A 78 3.39 0.50 9.38
CA HIS A 78 3.84 1.74 8.75
C HIS A 78 2.69 2.71 8.49
N ILE A 79 1.52 2.21 8.04
CA ILE A 79 0.31 3.02 7.93
C ILE A 79 -0.02 3.68 9.27
N TYR A 80 -0.02 2.91 10.36
CA TYR A 80 -0.38 3.44 11.68
C TYR A 80 0.65 4.39 12.28
N ALA A 81 1.94 4.28 11.91
CA ALA A 81 2.95 5.25 12.31
C ALA A 81 2.67 6.66 11.75
N HIS A 82 1.91 6.74 10.63
CA HIS A 82 1.57 7.98 9.93
C HIS A 82 0.10 8.01 9.51
N PHE A 83 -0.81 7.56 10.40
CA PHE A 83 -2.20 7.27 10.03
C PHE A 83 -2.96 8.49 9.50
N ASP A 84 -2.73 9.66 10.08
CA ASP A 84 -3.30 10.93 9.64
C ASP A 84 -2.86 11.30 8.22
N VAL A 85 -1.60 11.04 7.88
CA VAL A 85 -1.08 11.23 6.53
C VAL A 85 -1.72 10.25 5.54
N PHE A 86 -1.84 8.96 5.91
CA PHE A 86 -2.51 7.98 5.07
C PHE A 86 -4.02 8.27 4.92
N ASP A 87 -4.71 8.74 5.97
CA ASP A 87 -6.10 9.19 5.89
C ASP A 87 -6.25 10.36 4.91
N LEU A 88 -5.35 11.35 4.97
CA LEU A 88 -5.33 12.46 4.01
C LEU A 88 -5.10 11.96 2.58
N LEU A 89 -4.16 11.03 2.40
CA LEU A 89 -3.78 10.50 1.10
C LEU A 89 -4.87 9.63 0.47
N VAL A 90 -5.50 8.76 1.24
CA VAL A 90 -6.52 7.81 0.77
C VAL A 90 -7.89 8.48 0.65
N ASN A 91 -8.28 9.29 1.63
CA ASN A 91 -9.64 9.84 1.70
C ASN A 91 -9.75 11.29 1.22
N CYS A 92 -8.64 12.05 1.12
CA CYS A 92 -8.68 13.50 0.87
C CYS A 92 -7.78 14.00 -0.28
N SER A 93 -7.07 13.13 -0.99
CA SER A 93 -6.12 13.54 -2.05
C SER A 93 -6.78 13.97 -3.36
N ALA A 94 -8.08 13.71 -3.55
CA ALA A 94 -8.78 14.08 -4.77
C ALA A 94 -8.66 15.59 -5.07
N GLY A 95 -8.12 15.92 -6.25
CA GLY A 95 -7.87 17.29 -6.68
C GLY A 95 -6.58 17.92 -6.14
N SER A 96 -5.76 17.18 -5.39
CA SER A 96 -4.38 17.55 -5.09
C SER A 96 -3.41 17.00 -6.14
N SER A 97 -2.18 17.49 -6.14
CA SER A 97 -1.08 16.95 -6.96
C SER A 97 -0.74 15.49 -6.63
N LEU A 98 -1.14 15.00 -5.46
CA LEU A 98 -0.91 13.64 -4.99
C LEU A 98 -2.12 12.71 -5.17
N ALA A 99 -3.15 13.14 -5.91
CA ALA A 99 -4.38 12.36 -6.13
C ALA A 99 -4.13 10.95 -6.69
N ASN A 100 -3.09 10.77 -7.51
CA ASN A 100 -2.78 9.50 -8.17
C ASN A 100 -1.64 8.72 -7.49
N TYR A 101 -1.21 9.14 -6.29
CA TYR A 101 -0.03 8.55 -5.65
C TYR A 101 -0.25 7.08 -5.28
N ILE A 102 -1.37 6.74 -4.65
CA ILE A 102 -1.72 5.35 -4.32
C ILE A 102 -1.84 4.49 -5.58
N ASP A 103 -2.48 5.00 -6.62
CA ASP A 103 -2.57 4.29 -7.90
C ASP A 103 -1.19 4.03 -8.50
N SER A 104 -0.27 5.00 -8.42
CA SER A 104 1.10 4.86 -8.91
C SER A 104 1.89 3.78 -8.16
N LEU A 105 1.70 3.67 -6.84
CA LEU A 105 2.28 2.59 -6.04
C LEU A 105 1.72 1.22 -6.42
N ILE A 106 0.41 1.13 -6.65
CA ILE A 106 -0.24 -0.11 -7.07
C ILE A 106 0.26 -0.53 -8.45
N GLU A 107 0.42 0.40 -9.40
CA GLU A 107 0.98 0.09 -10.73
C GLU A 107 2.45 -0.38 -10.65
N PHE A 108 3.23 0.17 -9.72
CA PHE A 108 4.57 -0.32 -9.43
C PHE A 108 4.56 -1.75 -8.87
N ASP A 109 3.67 -2.06 -7.92
CA ASP A 109 3.51 -3.42 -7.37
C ASP A 109 3.04 -4.43 -8.43
N ILE A 110 2.12 -4.02 -9.32
CA ILE A 110 1.68 -4.84 -10.44
C ILE A 110 2.87 -5.23 -11.32
N SER A 111 3.69 -4.23 -11.70
CA SER A 111 4.87 -4.46 -12.53
C SER A 111 5.87 -5.37 -11.83
N SER A 112 6.11 -5.15 -10.54
CA SER A 112 7.04 -5.94 -9.72
C SER A 112 6.57 -7.39 -9.54
N THR A 113 5.29 -7.60 -9.25
CA THR A 113 4.69 -8.92 -9.09
C THR A 113 4.66 -9.69 -10.40
N GLN A 114 4.36 -9.03 -11.52
CA GLN A 114 4.44 -9.67 -12.83
C GLN A 114 5.86 -10.14 -13.15
N ALA A 115 6.87 -9.30 -12.93
CA ALA A 115 8.27 -9.69 -13.11
C ALA A 115 8.67 -10.87 -12.20
N TYR A 116 8.19 -10.88 -10.95
CA TYR A 116 8.40 -11.98 -10.01
C TYR A 116 7.79 -13.30 -10.54
N LEU A 117 6.53 -13.26 -11.00
CA LEU A 117 5.83 -14.45 -11.53
C LEU A 117 6.47 -14.96 -12.83
N GLU A 118 6.87 -14.07 -13.74
CA GLU A 118 7.60 -14.44 -14.95
C GLU A 118 8.94 -15.10 -14.61
N ARG A 119 9.66 -14.58 -13.61
CA ARG A 119 10.91 -15.18 -13.15
C ARG A 119 10.70 -16.57 -12.57
N MET A 120 9.66 -16.76 -11.76
CA MET A 120 9.30 -18.09 -11.25
C MET A 120 8.95 -19.09 -12.35
N GLU A 121 8.27 -18.65 -13.42
CA GLU A 121 7.97 -19.48 -14.58
C GLU A 121 9.26 -19.94 -15.28
N GLN A 122 10.21 -19.02 -15.50
CA GLN A 122 11.52 -19.33 -16.07
C GLN A 122 12.33 -20.33 -15.22
N LEU A 123 12.18 -20.27 -13.89
CA LEU A 123 12.83 -21.18 -12.94
C LEU A 123 12.09 -22.52 -12.78
N GLY A 124 10.93 -22.71 -13.44
CA GLY A 124 10.13 -23.93 -13.32
C GLY A 124 9.48 -24.10 -11.95
N MET A 125 9.31 -23.01 -11.19
CA MET A 125 8.74 -23.03 -9.83
C MET A 125 7.21 -23.00 -9.81
N LEU A 126 6.58 -22.65 -10.93
CA LEU A 126 5.14 -22.64 -11.08
C LEU A 126 4.62 -23.97 -11.63
N GLN A 127 3.56 -24.50 -11.02
CA GLN A 127 2.89 -25.72 -11.52
C GLN A 127 2.03 -25.45 -12.77
N GLN A 128 1.58 -24.21 -12.96
CA GLN A 128 0.75 -23.77 -14.08
C GLN A 128 1.17 -22.36 -14.48
N SER A 129 1.04 -22.01 -15.78
CA SER A 129 1.30 -20.65 -16.24
C SER A 129 0.39 -19.66 -15.50
N SER A 130 0.99 -18.57 -15.02
CA SER A 130 0.27 -17.52 -14.31
C SER A 130 -0.80 -16.89 -15.20
N PRO A 131 -2.02 -16.61 -14.69
CA PRO A 131 -3.06 -15.91 -15.43
C PRO A 131 -2.74 -14.40 -15.54
N ASN A 132 -1.65 -14.05 -16.23
CA ASN A 132 -1.04 -12.70 -16.27
C ASN A 132 -2.03 -11.58 -16.59
N ARG A 133 -3.07 -11.87 -17.38
CA ARG A 133 -4.14 -10.91 -17.70
C ARG A 133 -4.93 -10.45 -16.47
N TYR A 134 -5.10 -11.32 -15.47
CA TYR A 134 -5.94 -11.06 -14.30
C TYR A 134 -5.15 -10.63 -13.06
N ILE A 135 -3.82 -10.82 -13.06
CA ILE A 135 -2.92 -10.40 -11.97
C ILE A 135 -3.12 -8.92 -11.59
N PRO A 136 -3.13 -7.95 -12.54
CA PRO A 136 -3.35 -6.54 -12.19
C PRO A 136 -4.68 -6.29 -11.47
N ILE A 137 -5.74 -7.01 -11.85
CA ILE A 137 -7.07 -6.88 -11.23
C ILE A 137 -7.03 -7.37 -9.79
N LEU A 138 -6.42 -8.53 -9.55
CA LEU A 138 -6.33 -9.15 -8.23
C LEU A 138 -5.47 -8.34 -7.26
N ILE A 139 -4.37 -7.77 -7.75
CA ILE A 139 -3.52 -6.87 -6.97
C ILE A 139 -4.33 -5.63 -6.55
N LYS A 140 -5.01 -4.96 -7.50
CA LYS A 140 -5.87 -3.80 -7.20
C LYS A 140 -6.93 -4.13 -6.14
N GLN A 141 -7.55 -5.32 -6.19
CA GLN A 141 -8.52 -5.72 -5.16
C GLN A 141 -7.87 -6.05 -3.81
N SER A 142 -6.65 -6.59 -3.80
CA SER A 142 -5.89 -6.84 -2.57
C SER A 142 -5.58 -5.52 -1.86
N TYR A 143 -5.11 -4.52 -2.59
CA TYR A 143 -4.88 -3.18 -2.04
C TYR A 143 -6.15 -2.51 -1.54
N LYS A 144 -7.28 -2.63 -2.26
CA LYS A 144 -8.56 -2.10 -1.77
C LYS A 144 -8.96 -2.68 -0.42
N GLN A 145 -8.80 -4.00 -0.25
CA GLN A 145 -9.09 -4.65 1.03
C GLN A 145 -8.13 -4.16 2.12
N ILE A 146 -6.82 -4.08 1.86
CA ILE A 146 -5.84 -3.61 2.87
C ILE A 146 -6.10 -2.15 3.24
N LEU A 147 -6.34 -1.28 2.26
CA LEU A 147 -6.58 0.15 2.48
C LEU A 147 -7.94 0.45 3.11
N GLU A 148 -8.84 -0.53 3.20
CA GLU A 148 -10.11 -0.38 3.93
C GLU A 148 -9.88 0.02 5.40
N ILE A 149 -8.75 -0.39 5.99
CA ILE A 149 -8.31 0.06 7.32
C ILE A 149 -8.28 1.59 7.42
N VAL A 150 -7.81 2.25 6.37
CA VAL A 150 -7.70 3.71 6.29
C VAL A 150 -9.02 4.33 5.84
N VAL A 151 -9.68 3.75 4.84
CA VAL A 151 -10.99 4.23 4.33
C VAL A 151 -12.04 4.28 5.44
N SER A 152 -12.13 3.21 6.23
CA SER A 152 -13.06 3.10 7.36
C SER A 152 -12.53 3.70 8.65
N ARG A 153 -11.30 4.27 8.66
CA ARG A 153 -10.64 4.84 9.84
C ARG A 153 -10.64 3.90 11.06
N MET A 154 -10.31 2.65 10.80
CA MET A 154 -10.29 1.61 11.84
C MET A 154 -9.28 1.96 12.93
N SER A 155 -9.67 1.74 14.18
CA SER A 155 -8.73 1.71 15.30
C SER A 155 -7.71 0.58 15.14
N HIS A 156 -6.60 0.67 15.88
CA HIS A 156 -5.59 -0.39 15.90
C HIS A 156 -6.17 -1.78 16.25
N GLU A 157 -7.17 -1.83 17.12
CA GLU A 157 -7.82 -3.08 17.54
C GLU A 157 -8.69 -3.65 16.40
N GLU A 158 -9.55 -2.82 15.80
CA GLU A 158 -10.38 -3.22 14.65
C GLU A 158 -9.53 -3.68 13.46
N ALA A 159 -8.45 -2.96 13.14
CA ALA A 159 -7.55 -3.36 12.06
C ALA A 159 -6.81 -4.67 12.37
N ARG A 160 -6.46 -4.92 13.64
CA ARG A 160 -5.87 -6.20 14.03
C ARG A 160 -6.84 -7.35 13.80
N GLU A 161 -8.09 -7.22 14.24
CA GLU A 161 -9.13 -8.23 14.03
C GLU A 161 -9.41 -8.45 12.54
N TYR A 162 -9.47 -7.35 11.77
CA TYR A 162 -9.65 -7.40 10.33
C TYR A 162 -8.50 -8.13 9.62
N MET A 163 -7.25 -7.81 9.97
CA MET A 163 -6.06 -8.43 9.36
C MET A 163 -5.93 -9.92 9.71
N GLN A 164 -6.41 -10.36 10.88
CA GLN A 164 -6.46 -11.78 11.24
C GLN A 164 -7.34 -12.59 10.27
N LEU A 165 -8.35 -11.98 9.67
CA LEU A 165 -9.20 -12.59 8.65
C LEU A 165 -8.64 -12.41 7.24
N LEU A 166 -8.14 -11.20 6.94
CA LEU A 166 -7.71 -10.84 5.59
C LEU A 166 -6.43 -11.55 5.16
N ILE A 167 -5.43 -11.68 6.03
CA ILE A 167 -4.12 -12.28 5.67
C ILE A 167 -4.29 -13.73 5.20
N PRO A 168 -4.97 -14.64 5.96
CA PRO A 168 -5.21 -16.01 5.50
C PRO A 168 -6.01 -16.07 4.19
N PHE A 169 -7.02 -15.20 4.04
CA PHE A 169 -7.84 -15.14 2.83
C PHE A 169 -7.00 -14.80 1.59
N LEU A 170 -6.21 -13.72 1.65
CA LEU A 170 -5.33 -13.30 0.55
C LEU A 170 -4.28 -14.36 0.27
N TYR A 171 -3.60 -14.87 1.30
CA TYR A 171 -2.56 -15.88 1.12
C TYR A 171 -3.10 -17.16 0.48
N ALA A 172 -4.25 -17.66 0.92
CA ALA A 172 -4.85 -18.86 0.36
C ALA A 172 -5.25 -18.66 -1.12
N GLY A 173 -5.81 -17.49 -1.45
CA GLY A 173 -6.15 -17.12 -2.82
C GLY A 173 -4.92 -17.08 -3.74
N TRP A 174 -3.89 -16.34 -3.35
CA TRP A 174 -2.63 -16.24 -4.09
C TRP A 174 -1.88 -17.57 -4.18
N SER A 175 -1.83 -18.33 -3.09
CA SER A 175 -1.24 -19.68 -3.09
C SER A 175 -1.96 -20.62 -4.06
N SER A 176 -3.29 -20.56 -4.12
CA SER A 176 -4.06 -21.37 -5.07
C SER A 176 -3.79 -20.99 -6.53
N ILE A 177 -3.54 -19.71 -6.81
CA ILE A 177 -3.24 -19.21 -8.16
C ILE A 177 -1.83 -19.61 -8.59
N MET A 178 -0.84 -19.49 -7.69
CA MET A 178 0.56 -19.84 -7.96
C MET A 178 0.83 -21.35 -7.96
N GLY A 179 -0.18 -22.18 -7.73
CA GLY A 179 -0.02 -23.63 -7.62
C GLY A 179 0.74 -24.05 -6.35
N GLY A 180 0.70 -23.25 -5.29
CA GLY A 180 1.15 -23.68 -3.97
C GLY A 180 0.35 -24.89 -3.51
N LYS A 181 1.03 -25.88 -2.90
CA LYS A 181 0.36 -27.04 -2.30
C LYS A 181 -0.78 -26.53 -1.40
N ARG A 182 -2.00 -27.03 -1.63
CA ARG A 182 -3.12 -26.83 -0.70
C ARG A 182 -2.64 -27.24 0.70
N TYR A 183 -3.01 -26.45 1.71
CA TYR A 183 -2.80 -26.77 3.12
C TYR A 183 -3.09 -28.26 3.36
N GLU A 184 -2.04 -29.00 3.72
CA GLU A 184 -2.12 -30.26 4.46
C GLU A 184 -1.75 -29.98 5.92
#